data_AF-A0A1F6E6M7-F1
#
_entry.id   AF-A0A1F6E6M7-F1
#
_cell.length_a   1.000
_cell.length_b   1.000
_cell.length_c   1.000
_cell.angle_alpha   90.00
_cell.angle_beta   90.00
_cell.angle_gamma   90.00
#
_symmetry.space_group_name_H-M   'P 1'
#
loop_
_entity.id
_entity.type
_entity.pdbx_description
1 polymer ?
#
loop_
_entity_poly.entity_id
_entity_poly.type
_entity_poly.pdbx_seq_one_letter_code
_entity_poly.pdbx_strand_id
1 'polypeptide(L)'
;MTRKWESFVTWLAGTFFVFSPALAFAAGLPERIVTCNGVDCDVCDIAIVAQNVLNTAIFVLVALSAVLFAYAGWKMLIAQGDTESYSAGKRIFGNVVLGLVIILMGWIVIDTLMRTMLGSDFGPWNKIC
;
A
#
# COMPACT_ATOMS: atom_id res chain seq x y z
N MET A 1 -9.19 -25.61 22.30
CA MET A 1 -8.28 -25.40 21.15
C MET A 1 -7.90 -23.92 20.93
N THR A 2 -8.56 -22.97 21.58
CA THR A 2 -8.40 -21.51 21.40
C THR A 2 -7.13 -20.92 22.04
N ARG A 3 -6.62 -21.50 23.12
CA ARG A 3 -5.43 -20.97 23.85
C ARG A 3 -4.08 -21.19 23.15
N LYS A 4 -3.95 -22.27 22.37
CA LYS A 4 -2.75 -22.52 21.52
C LYS A 4 -2.72 -21.60 20.29
N TRP A 5 -3.89 -21.17 19.84
CA TRP A 5 -4.09 -20.33 18.67
C TRP A 5 -3.74 -18.86 18.96
N GLU A 6 -4.13 -18.32 20.11
CA GLU A 6 -3.72 -16.97 20.56
C GLU A 6 -2.20 -16.88 20.71
N SER A 7 -1.56 -17.88 21.31
CA SER A 7 -0.11 -17.91 21.51
C SER A 7 0.68 -18.01 20.20
N PHE A 8 0.13 -18.66 19.17
CA PHE A 8 0.73 -18.75 17.84
C PHE A 8 0.56 -17.44 17.06
N VAL A 9 -0.61 -16.79 17.17
CA VAL A 9 -0.88 -15.47 16.59
C VAL A 9 -0.02 -14.40 17.26
N THR A 10 0.18 -14.44 18.58
CA THR A 10 1.09 -13.50 19.26
C THR A 10 2.56 -13.76 18.90
N TRP A 11 2.96 -15.01 18.67
CA TRP A 11 4.30 -15.33 18.15
C TRP A 11 4.50 -14.80 16.73
N LEU A 12 3.56 -15.05 15.80
CA LEU A 12 3.63 -14.54 14.42
C LEU A 12 3.58 -13.02 14.35
N ALA A 13 2.68 -12.38 15.11
CA ALA A 13 2.60 -10.93 15.24
C ALA A 13 3.86 -10.34 15.89
N GLY A 14 4.46 -11.05 16.86
CA GLY A 14 5.75 -10.69 17.46
C GLY A 14 6.89 -10.73 16.45
N THR A 15 6.99 -11.78 15.64
CA THR A 15 7.98 -11.84 14.53
C THR A 15 7.73 -10.78 13.48
N PHE A 16 6.47 -10.47 13.14
CA PHE A 16 6.13 -9.39 12.23
C PHE A 16 6.48 -8.02 12.81
N PHE A 17 6.28 -7.79 14.11
CA PHE A 17 6.66 -6.55 14.79
C PHE A 17 8.19 -6.35 14.89
N VAL A 18 8.96 -7.44 14.96
CA VAL A 18 10.43 -7.41 14.95
C VAL A 18 11.01 -7.29 13.54
N PHE A 19 10.36 -7.87 12.51
CA PHE A 19 10.77 -7.71 11.10
C PHE A 19 10.24 -6.42 10.45
N SER A 20 9.20 -5.80 11.01
CA SER A 20 8.58 -4.57 10.50
C SER A 20 9.55 -3.39 10.38
N PRO A 21 10.45 -3.11 11.36
CA PRO A 21 11.42 -2.04 11.23
C PRO A 21 12.39 -2.26 10.06
N ALA A 22 12.79 -3.51 9.80
CA ALA A 22 13.70 -3.82 8.70
C ALA A 22 13.07 -3.59 7.32
N LEU A 23 11.76 -3.83 7.19
CA LEU A 23 11.01 -3.55 5.96
C LEU A 23 10.76 -2.05 5.78
N ALA A 24 10.54 -1.30 6.87
CA ALA A 24 10.38 0.15 6.84
C ALA A 24 11.68 0.88 6.46
N PHE A 25 12.84 0.39 6.94
CA PHE A 25 14.15 0.99 6.62
C PHE A 25 14.61 0.72 5.18
N ALA A 26 14.15 -0.36 4.53
CA ALA A 26 14.48 -0.67 3.14
C ALA A 26 13.55 -0.02 2.10
N ALA A 27 12.46 0.62 2.57
CA ALA A 27 11.40 1.14 1.71
C ALA A 27 11.78 2.39 0.89
N GLY A 28 12.91 3.04 1.19
CA GLY A 28 13.34 4.26 0.48
C GLY A 28 12.31 5.40 0.59
N LEU A 29 11.62 5.50 1.73
CA LEU A 29 10.68 6.58 1.98
C LEU A 29 11.42 7.93 1.99
N PRO A 30 10.85 8.99 1.41
CA PRO A 30 11.47 10.31 1.44
C PRO A 30 11.53 10.80 2.90
N GLU A 31 12.71 11.16 3.39
CA GLU A 31 12.92 11.70 4.75
C GLU A 31 12.13 13.00 5.00
N ARG A 32 11.66 13.64 3.92
CA ARG A 32 10.86 14.86 3.95
C ARG A 32 9.82 14.87 2.85
N ILE A 33 8.55 14.98 3.23
CA ILE A 33 7.42 15.06 2.27
C ILE A 33 7.43 16.40 1.52
N VAL A 34 7.78 17.50 2.22
CA VAL A 34 7.94 18.83 1.64
C VAL A 34 9.41 19.05 1.29
N THR A 35 9.74 19.33 0.03
CA THR A 35 11.13 19.55 -0.41
C THR A 35 11.61 20.99 -0.24
N CYS A 36 10.71 21.95 -0.04
CA CYS A 36 11.05 23.37 0.03
C CYS A 36 11.21 23.89 1.47
N ASN A 37 11.99 24.95 1.63
CA ASN A 37 12.09 25.73 2.86
C ASN A 37 11.93 27.22 2.53
N GLY A 38 10.81 27.84 2.91
CA GLY A 38 10.60 29.27 2.72
C GLY A 38 9.68 29.62 1.55
N VAL A 39 9.94 30.76 0.91
CA VAL A 39 9.09 31.35 -0.16
C VAL A 39 9.51 30.94 -1.59
N ASP A 40 10.63 30.24 -1.74
CA ASP A 40 11.10 29.68 -3.02
C ASP A 40 10.49 28.29 -3.23
N CYS A 41 9.18 28.25 -3.47
CA CYS A 41 8.47 27.04 -3.91
C CYS A 41 7.99 27.26 -5.34
N ASP A 42 8.47 26.44 -6.27
CA ASP A 42 7.96 26.46 -7.63
C ASP A 42 6.75 25.52 -7.77
N VAL A 43 5.94 25.69 -8.81
CA VAL A 43 4.81 24.78 -9.11
C VAL A 43 5.27 23.32 -9.29
N CYS A 44 6.55 23.15 -9.64
CA CYS A 44 7.22 21.86 -9.75
C CYS A 44 7.45 21.15 -8.41
N ASP A 45 7.64 21.89 -7.31
CA ASP A 45 7.82 21.29 -6.00
C ASP A 45 6.54 20.66 -5.47
N ILE A 46 5.37 21.26 -5.79
CA ILE A 46 4.07 20.69 -5.46
C ILE A 46 3.92 19.29 -6.08
N ALA A 47 4.50 19.10 -7.27
CA ALA A 47 4.50 17.81 -7.92
C ALA A 47 5.38 16.77 -7.21
N ILE A 48 6.56 17.19 -6.75
CA ILE A 48 7.45 16.33 -5.96
C ILE A 48 6.80 15.94 -4.63
N VAL A 49 6.11 16.88 -3.97
CA VAL A 49 5.38 16.60 -2.73
C VAL A 49 4.29 15.54 -2.96
N ALA A 50 3.45 15.70 -3.99
CA ALA A 50 2.39 14.72 -4.21
C ALA A 50 2.94 13.34 -4.64
N GLN A 51 4.09 13.26 -5.34
CA GLN A 51 4.74 11.98 -5.60
C GLN A 51 5.27 11.32 -4.32
N ASN A 52 5.86 12.11 -3.41
CA ASN A 52 6.33 11.62 -2.11
C ASN A 52 5.18 11.12 -1.24
N VAL A 53 4.05 11.83 -1.24
CA VAL A 53 2.82 11.40 -0.56
C VAL A 53 2.29 10.09 -1.16
N LEU A 54 2.21 10.00 -2.48
CA LEU A 54 1.75 8.78 -3.16
C LEU A 54 2.66 7.59 -2.87
N ASN A 55 3.98 7.75 -2.93
CA ASN A 55 4.94 6.69 -2.60
C ASN A 55 4.77 6.21 -1.15
N THR A 56 4.60 7.14 -0.21
CA THR A 56 4.38 6.82 1.20
C THR A 56 3.05 6.09 1.41
N ALA A 57 1.98 6.58 0.77
CA ALA A 57 0.65 5.98 0.85
C ALA A 57 0.64 4.57 0.27
N ILE A 58 1.22 4.36 -0.92
CA ILE A 58 1.32 3.06 -1.57
C ILE A 58 2.10 2.09 -0.68
N PHE A 59 3.22 2.52 -0.09
CA PHE A 59 4.00 1.67 0.81
C PHE A 59 3.17 1.16 2.00
N VAL A 60 2.45 2.06 2.68
CA VAL A 60 1.57 1.69 3.80
C VAL A 60 0.44 0.76 3.34
N LEU A 61 -0.17 1.04 2.19
CA LEU A 61 -1.26 0.24 1.64
C LEU A 61 -0.81 -1.16 1.24
N VAL A 62 0.37 -1.30 0.65
CA VAL A 62 0.95 -2.61 0.29
C VAL A 62 1.26 -3.41 1.55
N ALA A 63 1.83 -2.77 2.57
CA ALA A 63 2.10 -3.43 3.85
C ALA A 63 0.82 -3.95 4.52
N LEU A 64 -0.24 -3.13 4.56
CA LEU A 64 -1.55 -3.54 5.09
C LEU A 64 -2.19 -4.65 4.25
N SER A 65 -2.09 -4.54 2.92
CA SER A 65 -2.63 -5.54 1.99
C SER A 65 -1.98 -6.90 2.19
N ALA A 66 -0.65 -6.95 2.39
CA ALA A 66 0.07 -8.19 2.66
C ALA A 66 -0.45 -8.90 3.92
N VAL A 67 -0.73 -8.16 5.00
CA VAL A 67 -1.30 -8.72 6.24
C VAL A 67 -2.71 -9.25 6.01
N LEU A 68 -3.55 -8.51 5.29
CA LEU A 68 -4.93 -8.94 4.98
C LEU A 68 -4.96 -10.17 4.07
N PHE A 69 -4.04 -10.27 3.10
CA PHE A 69 -3.90 -11.45 2.26
C PHE A 69 -3.44 -12.67 3.06
N ALA A 70 -2.48 -12.51 3.96
CA ALA A 70 -2.05 -13.59 4.85
C ALA A 70 -3.20 -14.09 5.74
N TYR A 71 -3.99 -13.18 6.30
CA TYR A 71 -5.17 -13.53 7.11
C TYR A 71 -6.25 -14.25 6.29
N ALA A 72 -6.58 -13.73 5.10
CA ALA A 72 -7.58 -14.32 4.23
C ALA A 72 -7.16 -15.71 3.73
N GLY A 73 -5.91 -15.86 3.28
CA GLY A 73 -5.35 -17.13 2.83
C GLY A 73 -5.36 -18.18 3.93
N TRP A 74 -4.95 -17.81 5.14
CA TRP A 74 -4.99 -18.72 6.28
C TRP A 74 -6.42 -19.17 6.63
N LYS A 75 -7.39 -18.25 6.64
CA LYS A 75 -8.80 -18.57 6.91
C LYS A 75 -9.38 -19.54 5.88
N MET A 76 -8.96 -19.45 4.61
CA MET A 76 -9.37 -20.39 3.56
C MET A 76 -8.71 -21.76 3.72
N LEU A 77 -7.48 -21.85 4.21
CA LEU A 77 -6.76 -23.12 4.41
C LEU A 77 -7.29 -23.94 5.60
N ILE A 78 -7.77 -23.28 6.66
CA ILE A 78 -8.33 -23.96 7.85
C ILE A 78 -9.84 -24.25 7.71
N ALA A 79 -10.48 -23.80 6.63
CA ALA A 79 -11.86 -24.15 6.33
C ALA A 79 -11.97 -25.66 6.01
N GLN A 80 -12.02 -26.49 7.05
CA GLN A 80 -12.03 -27.95 7.02
C GLN A 80 -13.41 -28.49 6.54
N GLY A 81 -13.91 -27.97 5.43
CA GLY A 81 -15.24 -28.27 4.88
C GLY A 81 -16.34 -27.27 5.25
N ASP A 82 -16.03 -26.22 6.03
CA ASP A 82 -16.96 -25.13 6.32
C ASP A 82 -17.04 -24.14 5.15
N THR A 83 -18.18 -24.11 4.47
CA THR A 83 -18.44 -23.23 3.32
C THR A 83 -18.53 -21.77 3.73
N GLU A 84 -18.93 -21.48 4.98
CA GLU A 84 -19.05 -20.12 5.49
C GLU A 84 -17.66 -19.47 5.64
N SER A 85 -16.72 -20.15 6.31
CA SER A 85 -15.34 -19.67 6.48
C SER A 85 -14.61 -19.48 5.15
N TYR A 86 -14.84 -20.38 4.18
CA TYR A 86 -14.27 -20.28 2.84
C TYR A 86 -14.84 -19.07 2.07
N SER A 87 -16.16 -18.87 2.10
CA SER A 87 -16.82 -17.73 1.45
C SER A 87 -16.36 -16.38 2.04
N ALA A 88 -16.17 -16.34 3.36
CA ALA A 88 -15.69 -15.15 4.05
C ALA A 88 -14.24 -14.80 3.66
N GLY A 89 -13.35 -15.79 3.56
CA GLY A 89 -11.98 -15.58 3.08
C GLY A 89 -11.94 -15.06 1.64
N LYS A 90 -12.76 -15.63 0.75
CA LYS A 90 -12.88 -15.18 -0.65
C LYS A 90 -13.39 -13.75 -0.77
N ARG A 91 -14.34 -13.34 0.10
CA ARG A 91 -14.84 -11.96 0.14
C ARG A 91 -13.75 -10.97 0.55
N ILE A 92 -12.98 -11.29 1.58
CA ILE A 92 -11.85 -10.44 2.01
C ILE A 92 -10.81 -10.34 0.89
N PHE A 93 -10.45 -11.45 0.26
CA PHE A 93 -9.50 -11.47 -0.85
C PHE A 93 -9.96 -10.59 -2.01
N GLY A 94 -11.23 -10.69 -2.42
CA GLY A 94 -11.82 -9.84 -3.46
C GLY A 94 -11.80 -8.35 -3.12
N ASN A 95 -12.10 -8.00 -1.87
CA ASN A 95 -12.08 -6.60 -1.42
C ASN A 95 -10.67 -6.00 -1.46
N VAL A 96 -9.64 -6.76 -1.08
CA VAL A 96 -8.24 -6.29 -1.13
C VAL A 96 -7.78 -6.09 -2.57
N VAL A 97 -8.09 -7.03 -3.46
CA VAL A 97 -7.78 -6.91 -4.90
C VAL A 97 -8.46 -5.69 -5.50
N LEU A 98 -9.74 -5.48 -5.21
CA LEU A 98 -10.48 -4.31 -5.70
C LEU A 98 -9.87 -2.99 -5.18
N GLY A 99 -9.45 -2.96 -3.92
CA GLY A 99 -8.74 -1.80 -3.35
C GLY A 99 -7.45 -1.47 -4.10
N LEU A 100 -6.62 -2.47 -4.38
CA LEU A 100 -5.38 -2.30 -5.14
C LEU A 100 -5.64 -1.78 -6.56
N VAL A 101 -6.67 -2.31 -7.23
CA VAL A 101 -7.07 -1.85 -8.57
C VAL A 101 -7.49 -0.38 -8.55
N ILE A 102 -8.31 0.04 -7.57
CA ILE A 102 -8.76 1.43 -7.47
C ILE A 102 -7.58 2.39 -7.25
N ILE A 103 -6.62 2.03 -6.41
CA ILE A 103 -5.43 2.86 -6.13
C ILE A 103 -4.58 3.02 -7.40
N LEU A 104 -4.33 1.92 -8.12
CA LEU A 104 -3.58 1.94 -9.38
C LEU A 104 -4.30 2.77 -10.45
N MET A 105 -5.63 2.61 -10.56
CA MET A 105 -6.45 3.38 -11.49
C MET A 105 -6.44 4.87 -11.16
N GLY A 106 -6.55 5.23 -9.88
CA GLY A 106 -6.50 6.63 -9.44
C GLY A 106 -5.17 7.29 -9.81
N TRP A 107 -4.05 6.59 -9.60
CA TRP A 107 -2.74 7.08 -10.01
C TRP A 107 -2.64 7.30 -11.52
N ILE A 108 -3.07 6.32 -12.32
CA ILE A 108 -3.06 6.41 -13.79
C ILE A 108 -3.93 7.56 -14.30
N VAL A 109 -5.12 7.77 -13.72
CA VAL A 109 -6.03 8.84 -14.13
C VAL A 109 -5.40 10.21 -13.90
N ILE A 110 -4.84 10.44 -12.71
CA ILE A 110 -4.18 11.73 -12.37
C ILE A 110 -2.97 11.95 -13.28
N ASP A 111 -2.14 10.93 -13.44
CA ASP A 111 -0.94 10.97 -14.27
C ASP A 111 -1.29 11.24 -15.76
N THR A 112 -2.33 10.59 -16.29
CA THR A 112 -2.84 10.83 -17.65
C THR A 112 -3.43 12.24 -17.79
N LEU A 113 -4.20 12.71 -16.81
CA LEU A 113 -4.79 14.05 -16.83
C LEU A 113 -3.69 15.12 -16.87
N MET A 114 -2.69 15.04 -15.98
CA MET A 114 -1.57 15.97 -15.96
C MET A 114 -0.82 15.97 -17.31
N ARG A 115 -0.59 14.80 -17.91
CA ARG A 115 0.04 14.70 -19.24
C ARG A 115 -0.79 15.34 -20.34
N THR A 116 -2.11 15.14 -20.35
CA THR A 116 -2.99 15.74 -21.37
C THR A 116 -3.00 17.27 -21.31
N MET A 117 -2.82 17.85 -20.12
CA MET A 117 -2.77 19.30 -19.95
C MET A 117 -1.39 19.89 -20.22
N LEU A 118 -0.31 19.17 -19.92
CA LEU A 118 1.07 19.66 -20.08
C LEU A 118 1.74 19.25 -21.40
N GLY A 119 1.13 18.35 -22.20
CA GLY A 119 1.62 17.98 -23.54
C GLY A 119 2.95 17.23 -23.55
N SER A 120 3.31 16.58 -22.45
CA SER A 120 4.61 15.94 -22.24
C SER A 120 4.64 14.44 -22.60
N ASP A 121 5.86 13.92 -22.74
CA ASP A 121 6.16 12.54 -23.12
C ASP A 121 5.69 11.50 -22.08
N PHE A 122 5.61 10.22 -22.46
CA PHE A 122 5.08 9.19 -21.57
C PHE A 122 6.02 8.88 -20.38
N GLY A 123 5.85 9.54 -19.23
CA GLY A 123 6.54 9.23 -17.97
C GLY A 123 5.86 9.85 -16.73
N PRO A 124 6.21 9.42 -15.50
CA PRO A 124 5.57 9.89 -14.27
C PRO A 124 5.51 11.42 -14.24
N TRP A 125 4.34 11.97 -13.90
CA TRP A 125 4.10 13.42 -13.87
C TRP A 125 5.13 14.23 -13.06
N ASN A 126 5.78 13.60 -12.07
CA ASN A 126 6.94 14.11 -11.33
C ASN A 126 8.24 14.28 -12.16
N LYS A 127 8.22 13.99 -13.47
CA LYS A 127 9.34 14.17 -14.41
C LYS A 127 9.07 15.27 -15.44
N ILE A 128 7.86 15.84 -15.43
CA ILE A 128 7.47 16.94 -16.32
C ILE A 128 8.07 18.26 -15.81
N CYS A 129 8.42 18.27 -14.52
CA CYS A 129 9.51 19.03 -13.93
C CYS A 129 10.60 18.03 -13.49
#